data_AF-A0A0X3TDQ8-F1
#
_entry.id   AF-A0A0X3TDQ8-F1
#
_cell.length_a   1.000
_cell.length_b   1.000
_cell.length_c   1.000
_cell.angle_alpha   90.00
_cell.angle_beta   90.00
_cell.angle_gamma   90.00
#
_symmetry.space_group_name_H-M   'P 1'
#
loop_
_entity.id
_entity.type
_entity.pdbx_description
1 polymer ?
#
loop_
_entity_poly.entity_id
_entity_poly.type
_entity_poly.pdbx_seq_one_letter_code
_entity_poly.pdbx_strand_id
1 'polypeptide(L)'
;MCAATGQHICYLMELPERDNLPNISRIPAGRYLVKYLARSGSGKYHDVYHITGVPDRSGILIHGGNFAGDTELNYRTDSWGCVLTARRIGAIGGQVAGLASRAALRKLHKFTNKQDFYLEVI
;
A
#
# COMPACT_ATOMS: atom_id res chain seq x y z
N MET A 1 10.17 -18.57 24.91
CA MET A 1 9.89 -17.26 24.31
C MET A 1 10.57 -17.24 22.95
N CYS A 2 9.84 -17.47 21.86
CA CYS A 2 10.40 -17.42 20.51
C CYS A 2 10.29 -15.96 20.05
N ALA A 3 11.40 -15.24 19.98
CA ALA A 3 11.40 -13.88 19.45
C ALA A 3 11.10 -13.96 17.94
N ALA A 4 10.00 -13.39 17.50
CA ALA A 4 9.77 -13.16 16.08
C ALA A 4 10.80 -12.13 15.61
N THR A 5 11.83 -12.58 14.90
CA THR A 5 12.81 -11.70 14.25
C THR A 5 12.17 -11.04 13.04
N GLY A 6 11.40 -9.98 13.25
CA GLY A 6 10.77 -9.22 12.18
C GLY A 6 11.82 -8.54 11.29
N GLN A 7 11.83 -8.86 9.99
CA GLN A 7 12.65 -8.16 9.02
C GLN A 7 11.89 -6.94 8.48
N HIS A 8 12.43 -5.73 8.65
CA HIS A 8 11.85 -4.55 8.00
C HIS A 8 12.08 -4.58 6.47
N ILE A 9 10.99 -4.70 5.72
CA ILE A 9 11.01 -4.71 4.26
C ILE A 9 10.94 -3.28 3.72
N CYS A 10 9.83 -2.59 3.95
CA CYS A 10 9.58 -1.22 3.52
C CYS A 10 8.50 -0.56 4.38
N TYR A 11 8.33 0.74 4.22
CA TYR A 11 7.19 1.47 4.74
C TYR A 11 6.01 1.37 3.77
N LEU A 12 4.81 1.50 4.32
CA LEU A 12 3.56 1.60 3.59
C LEU A 12 2.91 2.95 3.94
N MET A 13 2.43 3.68 2.93
CA MET A 13 1.68 4.91 3.07
C MET A 13 0.23 4.64 2.69
N GLU A 14 -0.69 5.16 3.49
CA GLU A 14 -2.12 5.00 3.30
C GLU A 14 -2.83 6.33 3.50
N LEU A 15 -4.07 6.42 3.02
CA LEU A 15 -4.93 7.56 3.31
C LEU A 15 -5.29 7.59 4.81
N PRO A 16 -5.81 8.71 5.32
CA PRO A 16 -6.44 8.75 6.65
C PRO A 16 -7.60 7.75 6.77
N GLU A 17 -7.98 7.43 8.01
CA GLU A 17 -9.21 6.67 8.29
C GLU A 17 -10.43 7.52 7.99
N ARG A 18 -11.38 6.97 7.23
CA ARG A 18 -12.68 7.55 6.92
C ARG A 18 -13.73 6.45 6.89
N ASP A 19 -13.85 5.69 7.98
CA ASP A 19 -14.83 4.61 8.16
C ASP A 19 -14.83 3.59 7.01
N ASN A 20 -13.65 3.22 6.53
CA ASN A 20 -13.49 2.34 5.37
C ASN A 20 -14.25 2.81 4.10
N LEU A 21 -14.52 4.11 3.95
CA LEU A 21 -15.20 4.63 2.76
C LEU A 21 -14.36 4.39 1.49
N PRO A 22 -15.01 4.01 0.36
CA PRO A 22 -14.31 3.75 -0.90
C PRO A 22 -13.51 4.97 -1.37
N ASN A 23 -12.32 4.72 -1.91
CA ASN A 23 -11.43 5.71 -2.55
C ASN A 23 -10.82 6.79 -1.64
N ILE A 24 -11.33 6.98 -0.41
CA ILE A 24 -10.89 8.06 0.49
C ILE A 24 -10.36 7.56 1.85
N SER A 25 -10.49 6.27 2.15
CA SER A 25 -10.02 5.67 3.41
C SER A 25 -8.87 4.68 3.20
N ARG A 26 -8.00 4.55 4.20
CA ARG A 26 -7.18 3.33 4.38
C ARG A 26 -8.05 2.09 4.60
N ILE A 27 -7.44 0.92 4.55
CA ILE A 27 -8.11 -0.34 4.90
C ILE A 27 -8.18 -0.52 6.42
N PRO A 28 -9.20 -1.20 6.96
CA PRO A 28 -9.29 -1.50 8.38
C PRO A 28 -8.15 -2.40 8.88
N ALA A 29 -7.96 -2.41 10.20
CA ALA A 29 -7.15 -3.45 10.84
C ALA A 29 -7.74 -4.84 10.55
N GLY A 30 -6.88 -5.84 10.37
CA GLY A 30 -7.31 -7.17 10.01
C GLY A 30 -6.26 -7.97 9.25
N ARG A 31 -6.62 -9.19 8.88
CA ARG A 31 -5.76 -10.10 8.13
C ARG A 31 -6.31 -10.33 6.74
N TYR A 32 -5.52 -9.99 5.74
CA TYR A 32 -5.91 -10.03 4.33
C TYR A 32 -5.02 -10.98 3.54
N LEU A 33 -5.61 -11.74 2.62
CA LEU A 33 -4.84 -12.44 1.60
C LEU A 33 -4.41 -11.42 0.55
N VAL A 34 -3.11 -11.32 0.33
CA VAL A 34 -2.49 -10.45 -0.65
C VAL A 34 -2.00 -11.31 -1.80
N LYS A 35 -2.57 -11.08 -2.98
CA LYS A 35 -2.23 -11.83 -4.19
C LYS A 35 -1.25 -11.07 -5.05
N TYR A 36 -0.24 -11.74 -5.57
CA TYR A 36 0.57 -11.14 -6.62
C TYR A 36 -0.28 -10.92 -7.88
N LEU A 37 -0.14 -9.75 -8.50
CA LEU A 37 -0.92 -9.35 -9.66
C LEU A 37 0.00 -8.77 -10.73
N ALA A 38 0.26 -9.57 -11.77
CA ALA A 38 1.10 -9.15 -12.89
C ALA A 38 0.51 -7.93 -13.63
N ARG A 39 -0.82 -7.83 -13.72
CA ARG A 39 -1.52 -6.69 -14.32
C ARG A 39 -2.90 -6.47 -13.69
N SER A 40 -3.26 -5.23 -13.41
CA SER A 40 -4.60 -4.87 -12.91
C SER A 40 -5.69 -5.06 -13.96
N GLY A 41 -6.95 -5.22 -13.52
CA GLY A 41 -8.10 -5.31 -14.42
C GLY A 41 -8.26 -4.08 -15.32
N SER A 42 -7.88 -2.89 -14.86
CA SER A 42 -7.83 -1.66 -15.67
C SER A 42 -6.65 -1.58 -16.65
N GLY A 43 -5.68 -2.50 -16.55
CA GLY A 43 -4.45 -2.49 -17.35
C GLY A 43 -3.43 -1.40 -16.98
N LYS A 44 -3.74 -0.51 -16.03
CA LYS A 44 -2.88 0.61 -15.59
C LYS A 44 -1.67 0.13 -14.77
N TYR A 45 -1.89 -0.79 -13.84
CA TYR A 45 -0.87 -1.22 -12.89
C TYR A 45 -0.29 -2.57 -13.29
N HIS A 46 1.03 -2.71 -13.12
CA HIS A 46 1.81 -3.88 -13.51
C HIS A 46 2.76 -4.26 -12.37
N ASP A 47 2.98 -5.56 -12.19
CA ASP A 47 3.80 -6.11 -11.10
C ASP A 47 3.43 -5.46 -9.74
N VAL A 48 2.19 -5.63 -9.31
CA VAL A 48 1.66 -5.10 -8.05
C VAL A 48 1.09 -6.24 -7.21
N TYR A 49 0.55 -5.91 -6.03
CA TYR A 49 -0.25 -6.87 -5.26
C TYR A 49 -1.68 -6.39 -5.09
N HIS A 50 -2.62 -7.32 -4.99
CA HIS A 50 -4.02 -7.07 -4.69
C HIS A 50 -4.36 -7.57 -3.29
N ILE A 51 -4.79 -6.65 -2.43
CA ILE A 51 -5.30 -6.97 -1.11
C ILE A 51 -6.76 -7.40 -1.28
N THR A 52 -7.06 -8.64 -0.94
CA THR A 52 -8.39 -9.25 -1.12
C THR A 52 -9.16 -9.30 0.19
N GLY A 53 -10.49 -9.29 0.10
CA GLY A 53 -11.37 -9.42 1.27
C GLY A 53 -11.50 -8.15 2.14
N VAL A 54 -11.21 -6.98 1.58
CA VAL A 54 -11.52 -5.71 2.25
C VAL A 54 -13.05 -5.53 2.24
N PRO A 55 -13.71 -5.34 3.39
CA PRO A 55 -15.17 -5.16 3.43
C PRO A 55 -15.62 -4.02 2.53
N ASP A 56 -16.69 -4.25 1.76
CA ASP A 56 -17.35 -3.28 0.87
C ASP A 56 -16.46 -2.59 -0.17
N ARG A 57 -15.24 -3.10 -0.39
CA ARG A 57 -14.24 -2.51 -1.29
C ARG A 57 -13.54 -3.58 -2.11
N SER A 58 -13.13 -3.18 -3.31
CA SER A 58 -12.36 -4.01 -4.22
C SER A 58 -11.28 -3.20 -4.90
N GLY A 59 -10.36 -3.86 -5.60
CA GLY A 59 -9.31 -3.18 -6.37
C GLY A 59 -8.27 -2.48 -5.48
N ILE A 60 -8.10 -2.92 -4.23
CA ILE A 60 -7.13 -2.34 -3.31
C ILE A 60 -5.75 -2.91 -3.62
N LEU A 61 -4.88 -2.07 -4.18
CA LEU A 61 -3.56 -2.50 -4.63
C LEU A 61 -2.45 -2.04 -3.68
N ILE A 62 -1.38 -2.83 -3.58
CA ILE A 62 -0.09 -2.38 -3.08
C ILE A 62 0.76 -1.99 -4.29
N HIS A 63 1.03 -0.69 -4.45
CA HIS A 63 1.77 -0.19 -5.61
C HIS A 63 2.77 0.92 -5.26
N GLY A 64 3.45 1.44 -6.29
CA GLY A 64 4.33 2.60 -6.13
C GLY A 64 3.53 3.90 -6.22
N GLY A 65 3.80 4.82 -5.29
CA GLY A 65 3.31 6.20 -5.27
C GLY A 65 4.06 6.98 -4.20
N ASN A 66 3.96 8.30 -4.21
CA ASN A 66 4.65 9.16 -3.25
C ASN A 66 3.70 9.73 -2.20
N PHE A 67 2.48 10.08 -2.59
CA PHE A 67 1.56 10.80 -1.70
C PHE A 67 0.31 9.99 -1.39
N ALA A 68 -0.08 9.97 -0.12
CA ALA A 68 -1.36 9.44 0.34
C ALA A 68 -2.09 10.52 1.15
N GLY A 69 -2.23 11.71 0.55
CA GLY A 69 -2.85 12.86 1.20
C GLY A 69 -4.36 12.89 1.01
N ASP A 70 -5.04 13.56 1.95
CA ASP A 70 -6.46 13.84 1.86
C ASP A 70 -6.74 14.96 0.83
N THR A 71 -7.45 14.62 -0.25
CA THR A 71 -7.77 15.57 -1.31
C THR A 71 -8.80 16.61 -0.87
N GLU A 72 -9.63 16.32 0.13
CA GLU A 72 -10.59 17.31 0.69
C GLU A 72 -9.87 18.46 1.40
N LEU A 73 -8.64 18.20 1.86
CA LEU A 73 -7.75 19.20 2.47
C LEU A 73 -6.73 19.77 1.48
N ASN A 74 -6.93 19.55 0.18
CA ASN A 74 -6.02 19.97 -0.91
C ASN A 74 -4.62 19.34 -0.84
N TYR A 75 -4.44 18.21 -0.16
CA TYR A 75 -3.19 17.46 -0.24
C TYR A 75 -3.12 16.62 -1.52
N ARG A 76 -1.90 16.44 -2.03
CA ARG A 76 -1.64 15.58 -3.17
C ARG A 76 -1.89 14.12 -2.79
N THR A 77 -2.39 13.34 -3.73
CA THR A 77 -2.53 11.89 -3.56
C THR A 77 -2.19 11.14 -4.84
N ASP A 78 -1.55 9.98 -4.69
CA ASP A 78 -1.39 8.94 -5.70
C ASP A 78 -2.26 7.71 -5.36
N SER A 79 -3.06 7.79 -4.30
CA SER A 79 -3.88 6.70 -3.77
C SER A 79 -5.37 7.05 -3.80
N TRP A 80 -6.16 6.10 -4.27
CA TRP A 80 -7.62 6.06 -4.13
C TRP A 80 -7.99 4.94 -3.16
N GLY A 81 -7.41 4.98 -1.96
CA GLY A 81 -7.54 3.92 -0.95
C GLY A 81 -6.65 2.69 -1.18
N CYS A 82 -5.68 2.78 -2.09
CA CYS A 82 -4.60 1.80 -2.24
C CYS A 82 -3.48 2.04 -1.21
N VAL A 83 -2.59 1.07 -1.08
CA VAL A 83 -1.42 1.13 -0.19
C VAL A 83 -0.16 1.42 -1.00
N LEU A 84 0.61 2.44 -0.63
CA LEU A 84 1.78 2.88 -1.38
C LEU A 84 3.07 2.45 -0.68
N THR A 85 3.97 1.80 -1.41
CA THR A 85 5.27 1.37 -0.86
C THR A 85 6.27 2.53 -0.78
N ALA A 86 7.15 2.55 0.23
CA ALA A 86 8.23 3.52 0.35
C ALA A 86 9.48 2.95 1.02
N ARG A 87 10.67 3.40 0.63
CA ARG A 87 11.93 2.99 1.28
C ARG A 87 12.20 3.81 2.53
N ARG A 88 11.74 5.06 2.55
CA ARG A 88 11.85 6.01 3.66
C ARG A 88 10.73 7.04 3.56
N ILE A 89 10.42 7.66 4.68
CA ILE A 89 9.50 8.79 4.75
C ILE A 89 10.31 10.09 4.65
N GLY A 90 9.76 11.08 3.97
CA GLY A 90 10.33 12.42 3.86
C GLY A 90 9.26 13.40 3.43
N ALA A 91 9.66 14.45 2.71
CA ALA A 91 8.73 15.43 2.15
C ALA A 91 9.10 15.79 0.71
N ILE A 92 8.10 16.13 -0.11
CA ILE A 92 8.26 16.69 -1.44
C ILE A 92 7.36 17.92 -1.52
N GLY A 93 7.95 19.10 -1.75
CA GLY A 93 7.20 20.36 -1.81
C GLY A 93 6.44 20.68 -0.51
N GLY A 94 7.03 20.36 0.64
CA GLY A 94 6.44 20.63 1.97
C GLY A 94 5.44 19.59 2.46
N GLN A 95 4.91 18.71 1.60
CA GLN A 95 4.00 17.62 2.00
C GLN A 95 4.79 16.34 2.32
N VAL A 96 4.39 15.64 3.39
CA VAL A 96 4.91 14.30 3.73
C VAL A 96 4.71 13.34 2.56
N ALA A 97 5.76 12.59 2.23
CA ALA A 97 5.77 11.68 1.09
C ALA A 97 6.58 10.42 1.39
N GLY A 98 6.12 9.29 0.84
CA GLY A 98 6.90 8.06 0.73
C GLY A 98 7.92 8.18 -0.40
N LEU A 99 9.21 8.03 -0.10
CA LEU A 99 10.29 8.20 -1.09
C LEU A 99 10.80 6.87 -1.63
N ALA A 100 11.25 6.88 -2.88
CA ALA A 100 11.79 5.73 -3.60
C ALA A 100 10.82 4.52 -3.65
N SER A 101 9.54 4.78 -3.89
CA SER A 101 8.46 3.80 -3.88
C SER A 101 8.67 2.61 -4.81
N ARG A 102 9.09 2.85 -6.06
CA ARG A 102 9.44 1.77 -7.01
C ARG A 102 10.53 0.84 -6.48
N ALA A 103 11.51 1.36 -5.75
CA ALA A 103 12.56 0.54 -5.15
C ALA A 103 12.04 -0.28 -3.96
N ALA A 104 11.09 0.26 -3.20
CA ALA A 104 10.40 -0.47 -2.13
C ALA A 104 9.55 -1.61 -2.69
N LEU A 105 8.75 -1.36 -3.72
CA LEU A 105 7.96 -2.39 -4.40
C LEU A 105 8.84 -3.52 -4.94
N ARG A 106 9.96 -3.20 -5.59
CA ARG A 106 10.95 -4.22 -6.02
C ARG A 106 11.53 -5.02 -4.84
N LYS A 107 11.75 -4.39 -3.69
CA LYS A 107 12.22 -5.10 -2.49
C LYS A 107 11.14 -6.05 -1.96
N LEU A 108 9.87 -5.62 -1.97
CA LEU A 108 8.74 -6.47 -1.62
C LEU A 108 8.60 -7.66 -2.60
N HIS A 109 8.78 -7.44 -3.90
CA HIS A 109 8.83 -8.52 -4.90
C HIS A 109 9.89 -9.56 -4.58
N LYS A 110 11.11 -9.11 -4.26
CA LYS A 110 12.21 -10.01 -3.91
C LYS A 110 11.93 -10.78 -2.62
N PHE A 111 11.39 -10.11 -1.61
CA PHE A 111 11.10 -10.73 -0.32
C PHE A 111 10.03 -11.81 -0.42
N THR A 112 8.95 -11.53 -1.14
CA THR A 112 7.82 -12.47 -1.32
C THR A 112 8.02 -13.43 -2.49
N ASN A 113 9.11 -13.28 -3.26
CA ASN A 113 9.33 -13.96 -4.53
C ASN A 113 8.13 -13.86 -5.50
N LYS A 114 7.42 -12.73 -5.49
CA LYS A 114 6.17 -12.51 -6.25
C LYS A 114 5.09 -13.59 -5.96
N GLN A 115 5.07 -14.15 -4.76
CA GLN A 115 4.05 -15.10 -4.31
C GLN A 115 2.99 -14.40 -3.45
N ASP A 116 1.87 -15.08 -3.28
CA ASP A 116 0.79 -14.66 -2.39
C ASP A 116 1.25 -14.75 -0.93
N PHE A 117 0.75 -13.86 -0.09
CA PHE A 117 1.07 -13.83 1.34
C PHE A 117 -0.09 -13.27 2.15
N TYR A 118 -0.04 -13.44 3.48
CA TYR A 118 -0.97 -12.77 4.38
C TYR A 118 -0.38 -11.47 4.89
N LEU A 119 -1.15 -10.39 4.78
CA LEU A 119 -0.87 -9.10 5.42
C LEU A 119 -1.72 -8.99 6.68
N GLU A 120 -1.06 -8.70 7.80
CA GLU A 120 -1.72 -8.32 9.05
C GLU A 120 -1.56 -6.81 9.23
N VAL A 121 -2.69 -6.12 9.35
CA VAL A 121 -2.79 -4.68 9.62
C VAL A 121 -3.15 -4.54 11.10
N ILE A 122 -2.27 -3.87 11.86
CA ILE A 122 -2.35 -3.70 13.31
C ILE A 122 -2.64 -2.24 13.70
#